data_AF-M0ZIX1-F1
#
_entry.id   AF-M0ZIX1-F1
#
_cell.length_a   1.000
_cell.length_b   1.000
_cell.length_c   1.000
_cell.angle_alpha   90.00
_cell.angle_beta   90.00
_cell.angle_gamma   90.00
#
_symmetry.space_group_name_H-M   'P 1'
#
loop_
_entity.id
_entity.type
_entity.pdbx_description
1 polymer ?
#
loop_
_entity_poly.entity_id
_entity_poly.type
_entity_poly.pdbx_seq_one_letter_code
_entity_poly.pdbx_strand_id
1 'polypeptide(L)'
;MQLIVRLISFLLLLQVEIVGGFQENITNGSSKSSSLWLKRVVKNPRAIGCGNRPWICDEVDFPPRIKKRCCRNRCIDVTSDVNNCGFCGIKCPFTWQCCRGICINTNMSPFHCGSCVHRCQPPSLCFNGMCGYAQPIPPWPFPPRPPYPFPPKPPLPPYLFPPKPPFPWPPHPYPPRMPRPPCSPPPWL
;
A
#
# COMPACT_ATOMS: atom_id res chain seq x y z
N MET A 1 -35.53 28.93 -52.75
CA MET A 1 -34.60 28.63 -51.63
C MET A 1 -35.32 28.04 -50.41
N GLN A 2 -36.30 28.73 -49.81
CA GLN A 2 -37.03 28.25 -48.61
C GLN A 2 -37.77 26.91 -48.81
N LEU A 3 -38.36 26.67 -49.99
CA LEU A 3 -39.11 25.43 -50.28
C LEU A 3 -38.19 24.19 -50.39
N ILE A 4 -37.00 24.38 -50.95
CA ILE A 4 -35.98 23.34 -51.14
C ILE A 4 -35.41 22.92 -49.77
N VAL A 5 -35.17 23.89 -48.89
CA VAL A 5 -34.69 23.62 -47.52
C VAL A 5 -35.70 22.82 -46.71
N ARG A 6 -37.00 23.09 -46.86
CA ARG A 6 -38.07 22.32 -46.19
C ARG A 6 -38.20 20.90 -46.74
N LEU A 7 -38.06 20.70 -48.05
CA LEU A 7 -38.05 19.37 -48.67
C LEU A 7 -36.86 18.52 -48.19
N ILE A 8 -35.66 19.10 -48.14
CA ILE A 8 -34.45 18.41 -47.66
C ILE A 8 -34.59 18.09 -46.16
N SER A 9 -35.11 19.01 -45.35
CA SER A 9 -35.35 18.76 -43.93
C SER A 9 -36.39 17.66 -43.69
N PHE A 10 -37.43 17.59 -44.52
CA PHE A 10 -38.47 16.56 -44.41
C PHE A 10 -37.95 15.19 -44.86
N LEU A 11 -37.13 15.14 -45.92
CA LEU A 11 -36.47 13.92 -46.40
C LEU A 11 -35.42 13.40 -45.40
N LEU A 12 -34.69 14.29 -44.71
CA LEU A 12 -33.75 13.90 -43.65
C LEU A 12 -34.47 13.33 -42.42
N LEU A 13 -35.63 13.89 -42.05
CA LEU A 13 -36.45 13.35 -40.94
C LEU A 13 -37.07 11.98 -41.28
N LEU A 14 -37.42 11.74 -42.54
CA LEU A 14 -37.94 10.43 -43.01
C LEU A 14 -36.90 9.30 -42.94
N GLN A 15 -35.60 9.60 -42.94
CA GLN A 15 -34.54 8.59 -42.80
C GLN A 15 -34.22 8.25 -41.33
N VAL A 16 -34.69 9.06 -40.37
CA VAL A 16 -34.41 8.85 -38.93
C VAL A 16 -35.31 7.76 -38.32
N GLU A 17 -36.47 7.48 -38.91
CA GLU A 17 -37.40 6.44 -38.42
C GLU A 17 -37.03 5.01 -38.88
N ILE A 18 -36.15 4.83 -39.87
CA ILE A 18 -35.79 3.49 -40.41
C ILE A 18 -34.52 2.90 -39.74
N VAL A 19 -33.67 3.72 -39.12
CA VAL A 19 -32.39 3.26 -38.53
C VAL A 19 -32.41 3.26 -36.98
N GLY A 20 -33.47 3.77 -36.35
CA GLY A 20 -33.63 3.75 -34.88
C GLY A 20 -34.31 2.50 -34.31
N GLY A 21 -34.89 1.65 -35.15
CA GLY A 21 -35.42 0.35 -34.77
C GLY A 21 -34.35 -0.73 -34.82
N PHE A 22 -33.25 -0.59 -34.07
CA PHE A 22 -32.37 -1.73 -33.83
C PHE A 22 -33.12 -2.67 -32.89
N GLN A 23 -33.64 -3.74 -33.48
CA GLN A 23 -34.02 -4.94 -32.78
C GLN A 23 -32.84 -5.35 -31.90
N GLU A 24 -32.93 -5.12 -30.58
CA GLU A 24 -32.44 -6.16 -29.68
C GLU A 24 -33.35 -7.36 -29.91
N ASN A 25 -33.03 -8.08 -30.99
CA ASN A 25 -33.24 -9.50 -31.04
C ASN A 25 -32.64 -10.03 -29.75
N ILE A 26 -33.49 -10.22 -28.74
CA ILE A 26 -33.25 -11.21 -27.70
C ILE A 26 -32.81 -12.41 -28.51
N THR A 27 -31.54 -12.72 -28.41
CA THR A 27 -31.01 -13.99 -28.85
C THR A 27 -31.72 -15.00 -27.96
N ASN A 28 -32.92 -15.41 -28.37
CA ASN A 28 -33.40 -16.76 -28.25
C ASN A 28 -32.52 -17.65 -29.14
N GLY A 29 -31.20 -17.50 -28.99
CA GLY A 29 -30.26 -18.59 -29.06
C GLY A 29 -30.67 -19.51 -27.93
N SER A 30 -31.69 -20.31 -28.22
CA SER A 30 -31.80 -21.66 -27.74
C SER A 30 -30.52 -22.39 -28.17
N SER A 31 -29.40 -22.07 -27.53
CA SER A 31 -28.28 -22.99 -27.38
C SER A 31 -28.78 -24.06 -26.43
N LYS A 32 -29.63 -24.94 -26.98
CA LYS A 32 -29.99 -26.26 -26.44
C LYS A 32 -28.74 -27.15 -26.51
N SER A 33 -27.65 -26.69 -25.91
CA SER A 33 -26.46 -27.48 -25.59
C SER A 33 -25.60 -26.73 -24.57
N SER A 34 -26.21 -26.03 -23.62
CA SER A 34 -25.51 -25.72 -22.38
C SER A 34 -25.46 -27.02 -21.57
N SER A 35 -24.25 -27.53 -21.32
CA SER A 35 -24.04 -28.71 -20.50
C SER A 35 -24.75 -28.54 -19.15
N LEU A 36 -25.21 -29.64 -18.54
CA LEU A 36 -25.85 -29.59 -17.22
C LEU A 36 -24.96 -28.90 -16.17
N TRP A 37 -23.63 -28.99 -16.36
CA TRP A 37 -22.64 -28.25 -15.60
C TRP A 37 -22.74 -26.73 -15.83
N LEU A 38 -22.77 -26.27 -17.09
CA LEU A 38 -22.93 -24.84 -17.41
C LEU A 38 -24.24 -24.29 -16.84
N LYS A 39 -25.35 -25.03 -16.93
CA LYS A 39 -26.64 -24.65 -16.34
C LYS A 39 -26.59 -24.56 -14.81
N ARG A 40 -25.80 -25.42 -14.15
CA ARG A 40 -25.59 -25.39 -12.70
C ARG A 40 -24.74 -24.20 -12.26
N VAL A 41 -23.71 -23.84 -13.02
CA VAL A 41 -22.84 -22.68 -12.75
C VAL A 41 -23.57 -21.35 -13.02
N VAL A 42 -24.40 -21.27 -14.06
CA VAL A 42 -25.19 -20.06 -14.35
C VAL A 42 -26.32 -19.84 -13.33
N LYS A 43 -26.93 -20.91 -12.80
CA LYS A 43 -27.95 -20.82 -11.74
C LYS A 43 -27.37 -20.56 -10.34
N ASN A 44 -26.12 -20.95 -10.11
CA ASN A 44 -25.43 -20.72 -8.83
C ASN A 44 -24.01 -20.23 -9.10
N PRO A 45 -23.86 -19.01 -9.67
CA PRO A 45 -22.54 -18.46 -9.90
C PRO A 45 -21.84 -18.37 -8.55
N ARG A 46 -20.62 -18.91 -8.46
CA ARG A 46 -19.78 -18.67 -7.28
C ARG A 46 -19.72 -17.16 -7.10
N ALA A 47 -20.27 -16.65 -6.00
CA ALA A 47 -20.30 -15.23 -5.74
C ALA A 47 -18.87 -14.67 -5.86
N ILE A 48 -18.64 -13.85 -6.89
CA ILE A 48 -17.36 -13.19 -7.13
C ILE A 48 -17.27 -12.07 -6.10
N GLY A 49 -16.38 -12.22 -5.12
CA GLY A 49 -16.17 -11.24 -4.06
C GLY A 49 -16.57 -11.74 -2.68
N CYS A 50 -16.66 -10.80 -1.74
CA CYS A 50 -16.83 -11.08 -0.32
C CYS A 50 -18.22 -10.72 0.23
N GLY A 51 -19.14 -10.22 -0.60
CA GLY A 51 -20.41 -9.63 -0.16
C GLY A 51 -21.28 -10.58 0.66
N ASN A 52 -21.39 -11.84 0.22
CA ASN A 52 -22.10 -12.90 0.94
C ASN A 52 -21.16 -13.80 1.75
N ARG A 53 -19.84 -13.54 1.72
CA ARG A 53 -18.81 -14.36 2.37
C ARG A 53 -17.69 -13.48 2.93
N PRO A 54 -17.96 -12.66 3.98
CA PRO A 54 -16.97 -11.68 4.46
C PRO A 54 -15.66 -12.31 4.96
N TRP A 55 -15.74 -13.54 5.50
CA TRP A 55 -14.60 -14.30 6.03
C TRP A 55 -13.55 -14.66 4.98
N ILE A 56 -13.86 -14.56 3.68
CA ILE A 56 -12.85 -14.78 2.62
C ILE A 56 -11.75 -13.72 2.63
N CYS A 57 -11.99 -12.57 3.28
CA CYS A 57 -11.02 -11.51 3.43
C CYS A 57 -10.06 -11.74 4.60
N ASP A 58 -10.35 -12.69 5.50
CA ASP A 58 -9.49 -12.95 6.64
C ASP A 58 -8.20 -13.62 6.17
N GLU A 59 -7.06 -13.09 6.62
CA GLU A 59 -5.77 -13.72 6.38
C GLU A 59 -5.59 -14.94 7.28
N VAL A 60 -4.82 -15.92 6.81
CA VAL A 60 -4.61 -17.20 7.50
C VAL A 60 -3.59 -17.06 8.64
N ASP A 61 -2.87 -15.94 8.71
CA ASP A 61 -1.86 -15.69 9.74
C ASP A 61 -2.49 -15.38 11.10
N PHE A 62 -1.95 -15.98 12.17
CA PHE A 62 -2.33 -15.70 13.56
C PHE A 62 -1.11 -15.28 14.39
N PRO A 63 -1.08 -14.07 14.99
CA PRO A 63 -2.03 -12.97 14.80
C PRO A 63 -1.94 -12.36 13.38
N PRO A 64 -3.05 -11.89 12.80
CA PRO A 64 -3.05 -11.34 11.44
C PRO A 64 -2.24 -10.05 11.39
N ARG A 65 -1.27 -9.99 10.46
CA ARG A 65 -0.47 -8.78 10.21
C ARG A 65 -1.30 -7.71 9.52
N ILE A 66 -2.14 -8.13 8.58
CA ILE A 66 -3.04 -7.27 7.82
C ILE A 66 -4.47 -7.74 8.10
N LYS A 67 -5.33 -6.82 8.50
CA LYS A 67 -6.76 -7.08 8.67
C LYS A 67 -7.47 -6.49 7.47
N LYS A 68 -8.11 -7.35 6.68
CA LYS A 68 -8.96 -6.91 5.57
C LYS A 68 -10.43 -7.06 5.94
N ARG A 69 -11.25 -6.14 5.47
CA ARG A 69 -12.71 -6.18 5.65
C ARG A 69 -13.39 -6.19 4.29
N CYS A 70 -14.52 -6.88 4.20
CA CYS A 70 -15.34 -6.78 3.01
C CYS A 70 -16.03 -5.40 2.95
N CYS A 71 -15.69 -4.61 1.93
CA CYS A 71 -16.30 -3.33 1.63
C CYS A 71 -16.72 -3.33 0.16
N ARG A 72 -18.01 -3.08 -0.12
CA ARG A 72 -18.55 -3.03 -1.51
C ARG A 72 -18.13 -4.26 -2.35
N ASN A 73 -18.29 -5.45 -1.77
CA ASN A 73 -17.95 -6.75 -2.39
C ASN A 73 -16.46 -6.96 -2.70
N ARG A 74 -15.54 -6.16 -2.12
CA ARG A 74 -14.08 -6.31 -2.22
C ARG A 74 -13.42 -6.35 -0.85
N CYS A 75 -12.32 -7.09 -0.72
CA CYS A 75 -11.51 -7.09 0.49
C CYS A 75 -10.62 -5.85 0.51
N ILE A 76 -10.81 -4.97 1.49
CA ILE A 76 -10.03 -3.75 1.68
C ILE A 76 -9.19 -3.88 2.93
N ASP A 77 -7.92 -3.49 2.85
CA ASP A 77 -7.03 -3.40 4.01
C ASP A 77 -7.51 -2.28 4.93
N VAL A 78 -7.90 -2.63 6.15
CA VAL A 78 -8.30 -1.66 7.17
C VAL A 78 -7.19 -1.36 8.18
N THR A 79 -6.00 -1.91 8.00
CA THR A 79 -4.85 -1.71 8.90
C THR A 79 -3.89 -0.62 8.46
N SER A 80 -3.70 -0.42 7.16
CA SER A 80 -2.75 0.54 6.61
C SER A 80 -3.36 1.55 5.61
N ASP A 81 -4.55 1.29 5.08
CA ASP A 81 -5.22 2.21 4.17
C ASP A 81 -5.73 3.46 4.90
N VAL A 82 -5.18 4.60 4.53
CA VAL A 82 -5.53 5.93 5.06
C VAL A 82 -7.01 6.27 4.79
N ASN A 83 -7.61 5.70 3.73
CA ASN A 83 -9.00 5.96 3.37
C ASN A 83 -10.02 4.98 3.98
N ASN A 84 -9.55 3.91 4.60
CA ASN A 84 -10.38 2.85 5.16
C ASN A 84 -9.84 2.37 6.53
N CYS A 85 -9.33 3.29 7.34
CA CYS A 85 -8.59 2.96 8.54
C CYS A 85 -9.51 2.42 9.65
N GLY A 86 -9.30 1.18 10.07
CA GLY A 86 -10.12 0.46 11.04
C GLY A 86 -11.44 -0.06 10.47
N PHE A 87 -12.07 0.70 9.58
CA PHE A 87 -13.33 0.36 8.91
C PHE A 87 -13.45 0.99 7.52
N CYS A 88 -14.31 0.41 6.68
CA CYS A 88 -14.62 0.93 5.35
C CYS A 88 -15.07 2.40 5.41
N GLY A 89 -14.45 3.26 4.59
CA GLY A 89 -14.81 4.66 4.45
C GLY A 89 -14.33 5.59 5.57
N ILE A 90 -13.67 5.08 6.61
CA ILE A 90 -13.04 5.91 7.63
C ILE A 90 -11.72 6.44 7.08
N LYS A 91 -11.68 7.75 6.82
CA LYS A 91 -10.48 8.44 6.35
C LYS A 91 -9.73 9.07 7.50
N CYS A 92 -8.41 8.92 7.52
CA CYS A 92 -7.59 9.63 8.49
C CYS A 92 -7.52 11.14 8.16
N PRO A 93 -7.37 11.99 9.19
CA PRO A 93 -7.15 13.41 9.02
C PRO A 93 -5.89 13.72 8.19
N PHE A 94 -5.83 14.93 7.64
CA PHE A 94 -4.68 15.39 6.86
C PHE A 94 -3.36 15.21 7.63
N THR A 95 -2.34 14.66 6.98
CA THR A 95 -1.00 14.25 7.51
C THR A 95 -0.97 13.04 8.45
N TRP A 96 -2.10 12.46 8.84
CA TRP A 96 -2.13 11.27 9.69
C TRP A 96 -1.99 10.01 8.85
N GLN A 97 -1.38 8.98 9.44
CA GLN A 97 -1.24 7.66 8.81
C GLN A 97 -2.15 6.65 9.51
N CYS A 98 -2.60 5.63 8.77
CA CYS A 98 -3.31 4.51 9.36
C CYS A 98 -2.29 3.50 9.91
N CYS A 99 -2.21 3.38 11.23
CA CYS A 99 -1.34 2.44 11.91
C CYS A 99 -2.19 1.39 12.64
N ARG A 100 -2.19 0.15 12.13
CA ARG A 100 -2.94 -0.98 12.70
C ARG A 100 -4.45 -0.67 12.86
N GLY A 101 -5.00 0.07 11.91
CA GLY A 101 -6.41 0.44 11.89
C GLY A 101 -6.79 1.61 12.79
N ILE A 102 -5.80 2.37 13.26
CA ILE A 102 -5.98 3.60 14.02
C ILE A 102 -5.26 4.72 13.30
N CYS A 103 -5.92 5.86 13.12
CA CYS A 103 -5.28 7.04 12.58
C CYS A 103 -4.32 7.62 13.63
N ILE A 104 -3.06 7.81 13.26
CA ILE A 104 -2.02 8.34 14.14
C ILE A 104 -1.30 9.50 13.45
N ASN A 105 -1.07 10.58 14.20
CA ASN A 105 -0.22 11.67 13.76
C ASN A 105 1.26 11.25 13.88
N THR A 106 1.85 10.81 12.77
CA THR A 106 3.26 10.39 12.76
C THR A 106 4.25 11.54 12.87
N ASN A 107 3.79 12.80 12.80
CA ASN A 107 4.66 13.96 12.93
C ASN A 107 5.02 14.28 14.38
N MET A 108 4.16 13.91 15.33
CA MET A 108 4.30 14.25 16.75
C MET A 108 4.28 13.03 17.67
N SER A 109 3.83 11.86 17.18
CA SER A 109 3.71 10.68 18.01
C SER A 109 5.10 10.13 18.40
N PRO A 110 5.42 10.02 19.71
CA PRO A 110 6.72 9.49 20.15
C PRO A 110 6.89 7.99 19.87
N PHE A 111 5.78 7.27 19.64
CA PHE A 111 5.77 5.82 19.36
C PHE A 111 5.59 5.50 17.87
N HIS A 112 5.28 6.49 17.03
CA HIS A 112 5.02 6.33 15.60
C HIS A 112 5.66 7.48 14.79
N CYS A 113 6.89 7.85 15.11
CA CYS A 113 7.55 9.02 14.53
C CYS A 113 7.99 8.76 13.08
N GLY A 114 7.42 9.51 12.14
CA GLY A 114 7.65 9.38 10.70
C GLY A 114 7.00 8.15 10.06
N SER A 115 6.90 7.04 10.80
CA SER A 115 6.27 5.79 10.37
C SER A 115 5.64 5.04 11.54
N CYS A 116 4.74 4.11 11.22
CA CYS A 116 4.08 3.28 12.23
C CYS A 116 5.09 2.42 13.02
N VAL A 117 4.91 2.37 14.35
CA VAL A 117 5.73 1.56 15.27
C VAL A 117 7.20 1.99 15.28
N HIS A 118 7.49 3.24 14.91
CA HIS A 118 8.80 3.83 15.03
C HIS A 118 8.87 4.72 16.27
N ARG A 119 9.53 4.22 17.31
CA ARG A 119 9.71 4.96 18.56
C ARG A 119 11.03 5.72 18.56
N CYS A 120 11.01 6.98 19.01
CA CYS A 120 12.24 7.71 19.26
C CYS A 120 12.93 7.24 20.54
N GLN A 121 14.26 7.16 20.50
CA GLN A 121 15.05 6.81 21.68
C GLN A 121 15.04 7.97 22.67
N PRO A 122 14.63 7.76 23.94
CA PRO A 122 14.69 8.82 24.95
C PRO A 122 16.12 9.37 25.10
N PRO A 123 16.32 10.69 25.26
CA PRO A 123 15.33 11.76 25.46
C PRO A 123 14.77 12.40 24.17
N SER A 124 15.07 11.85 22.99
CA SER A 124 14.67 12.44 21.71
C SER A 124 13.16 12.45 21.54
N LEU A 125 12.59 13.63 21.30
CA LEU A 125 11.18 13.80 20.96
C LEU A 125 10.95 13.65 19.44
N CYS A 126 9.71 13.32 19.08
CA CYS A 126 9.27 13.33 17.70
C CYS A 126 8.78 14.73 17.32
N PHE A 127 9.34 15.29 16.26
CA PHE A 127 8.86 16.55 15.68
C PHE A 127 8.98 16.51 14.16
N ASN A 128 7.93 16.93 13.46
CA ASN A 128 7.81 16.84 11.99
C ASN A 128 8.20 15.46 11.42
N GLY A 129 7.90 14.39 12.15
CA GLY A 129 8.13 13.02 11.70
C GLY A 129 9.58 12.55 11.83
N MET A 130 10.41 13.29 12.56
CA MET A 130 11.81 12.97 12.81
C MET A 130 12.12 12.99 14.29
N CYS A 131 12.90 12.00 14.73
CA CYS A 131 13.40 11.96 16.10
C CYS A 131 14.54 12.97 16.26
N GLY A 132 14.44 13.84 17.26
CA GLY A 132 15.48 14.81 17.58
C GLY A 132 15.56 16.02 16.64
N TYR A 133 14.57 16.22 15.75
CA TYR A 133 14.57 17.35 14.82
C TYR A 133 14.38 18.68 15.56
N ALA A 134 15.34 19.59 15.34
CA ALA A 134 15.37 20.95 15.89
C ALA A 134 15.11 21.05 17.40
N GLN A 135 15.49 20.03 18.18
CA GLN A 135 15.43 20.11 19.64
C GLN A 135 16.49 21.13 20.10
N PRO A 136 16.13 22.23 20.78
CA PRO A 136 17.08 22.82 21.70
C PRO A 136 17.39 21.73 22.72
N ILE A 137 18.68 21.46 22.95
CA ILE A 137 19.11 20.68 24.11
C ILE A 137 18.31 21.22 25.30
N PRO A 138 17.53 20.40 26.04
CA PRO A 138 16.77 20.89 27.18
C PRO A 138 17.66 21.78 28.04
N PRO A 139 17.17 22.93 28.53
CA PRO A 139 17.95 23.74 29.44
C PRO A 139 18.37 22.84 30.60
N TRP A 140 19.68 22.86 30.87
CA TRP A 140 20.37 22.09 31.90
C TRP A 140 19.51 21.95 33.17
N PRO A 141 19.43 20.73 33.74
CA PRO A 141 20.56 20.22 34.50
C PRO A 141 20.79 18.74 34.19
N PHE A 142 21.23 18.42 32.97
CA PHE A 142 22.03 17.21 32.84
C PHE A 142 23.41 17.59 33.36
N PRO A 143 23.90 17.04 34.50
CA PRO A 143 25.29 17.26 34.87
C PRO A 143 26.16 16.88 33.67
N PRO A 144 27.28 17.59 33.43
CA PRO A 144 28.21 17.15 32.40
C PRO A 144 28.51 15.68 32.73
N ARG A 145 28.45 14.79 31.74
CA ARG A 145 29.02 13.44 31.93
C ARG A 145 30.43 13.72 32.48
N PRO A 146 30.77 13.29 33.71
CA PRO A 146 32.11 13.53 34.21
C PRO A 146 33.07 13.01 33.14
N PRO A 147 34.22 13.67 32.89
CA PRO A 147 35.27 13.04 32.14
C PRO A 147 35.64 11.79 32.94
N TYR A 148 35.01 10.66 32.63
CA TYR A 148 35.57 9.38 33.00
C TYR A 148 36.95 9.42 32.37
N PRO A 149 38.03 9.35 33.16
CA PRO A 149 39.33 9.07 32.59
C PRO A 149 39.11 7.83 31.74
N PHE A 150 39.33 7.91 30.43
CA PHE A 150 39.38 6.70 29.64
C PHE A 150 40.37 5.81 30.36
N PRO A 151 39.98 4.62 30.86
CA PRO A 151 40.95 3.72 31.44
C PRO A 151 42.07 3.56 30.40
N PRO A 152 43.36 3.66 30.80
CA PRO A 152 44.44 3.55 29.85
C PRO A 152 44.23 2.27 29.05
N LYS A 153 44.34 2.40 27.72
CA LYS A 153 44.16 1.28 26.80
C LYS A 153 45.07 0.16 27.31
N PRO A 154 44.55 -1.06 27.58
CA PRO A 154 45.40 -2.17 28.01
C PRO A 154 46.56 -2.32 27.02
N PRO A 155 47.78 -2.61 27.49
CA PRO A 155 48.88 -2.87 26.57
C PRO A 155 48.43 -3.97 25.61
N LEU A 156 48.60 -3.71 24.32
CA LEU A 156 48.30 -4.69 23.30
C LEU A 156 49.15 -5.93 23.62
N PRO A 157 48.57 -7.14 23.75
CA PRO A 157 49.39 -8.33 23.96
C PRO A 157 50.42 -8.42 22.83
N PRO A 158 51.64 -8.92 23.10
CA PRO A 158 52.62 -9.18 22.05
C PRO A 158 51.91 -9.96 20.96
N TYR A 159 52.03 -9.53 19.70
CA TYR A 159 51.46 -10.24 18.57
C TYR A 159 52.01 -11.67 18.56
N LEU A 160 51.28 -12.61 19.17
CA LEU A 160 51.57 -14.05 19.11
C LEU A 160 50.93 -14.69 17.89
N PHE A 161 50.22 -13.91 17.07
CA PHE A 161 49.66 -14.43 15.83
C PHE A 161 50.74 -14.45 14.75
N PRO A 162 51.10 -15.64 14.21
CA PRO A 162 51.98 -15.71 13.07
C PRO A 162 51.41 -14.90 11.90
N PRO A 163 52.26 -14.32 11.03
CA PRO A 163 51.78 -13.61 9.86
C PRO A 163 50.83 -14.50 9.06
N LYS A 164 49.66 -13.95 8.73
CA LYS A 164 48.66 -14.64 7.92
C LYS A 164 49.33 -15.09 6.62
N PRO A 165 49.29 -16.38 6.26
CA PRO A 165 49.92 -16.84 5.04
C PRO A 165 49.35 -16.06 3.84
N PRO A 166 50.16 -15.77 2.81
CA PRO A 166 49.66 -15.16 1.59
C PRO A 166 48.54 -16.04 1.05
N PHE A 167 47.34 -15.46 0.98
CA PHE A 167 46.11 -16.17 0.62
C PHE A 167 46.28 -16.81 -0.77
N PRO A 168 46.24 -18.15 -0.92
CA PRO A 168 46.29 -18.78 -2.22
C PRO A 168 44.85 -19.12 -2.65
N TRP A 169 43.97 -18.12 -2.72
CA TRP A 169 42.66 -18.32 -3.33
C TRP A 169 42.32 -17.10 -4.19
N PRO A 170 41.96 -17.30 -5.47
CA PRO A 170 41.49 -16.20 -6.30
C PRO A 170 40.22 -15.61 -5.66
N PRO A 171 39.98 -14.30 -5.84
CA PRO A 171 38.74 -13.69 -5.34
C PRO A 171 37.57 -14.46 -5.95
N HIS A 172 36.71 -15.03 -5.09
CA HIS A 172 35.42 -15.51 -5.55
C HIS A 172 34.74 -14.36 -6.31
N PRO A 173 34.20 -14.61 -7.52
CA PRO A 173 33.43 -13.61 -8.22
C PRO A 173 32.18 -13.38 -7.39
N TYR A 174 32.19 -12.36 -6.55
CA TYR A 174 30.97 -11.85 -5.95
C TYR A 174 30.03 -11.51 -7.12
N PRO A 175 28.80 -12.01 -7.13
CA PRO A 175 27.84 -11.60 -8.15
C PRO A 175 27.71 -10.08 -8.09
N PRO A 176 27.70 -9.39 -9.23
CA PRO A 176 27.59 -7.93 -9.25
C PRO A 176 26.36 -7.51 -8.46
N ARG A 177 26.56 -6.56 -7.55
CA ARG A 177 25.48 -5.96 -6.77
C ARG A 177 24.43 -5.42 -7.76
N MET A 178 23.25 -6.04 -7.78
CA MET A 178 22.17 -5.60 -8.67
C MET A 178 21.88 -4.11 -8.42
N PRO A 179 21.72 -3.30 -9.48
CA PRO A 179 21.30 -1.91 -9.34
C PRO A 179 20.02 -1.85 -8.51
N ARG A 180 19.97 -0.94 -7.54
CA ARG A 180 18.71 -0.66 -6.83
C ARG A 180 17.67 -0.24 -7.89
N PRO A 181 16.45 -0.80 -7.87
CA PRO A 181 15.42 -0.33 -8.77
C PRO A 181 15.19 1.18 -8.51
N PRO A 182 15.02 1.99 -9.57
CA PRO A 182 14.74 3.40 -9.41
C PRO A 182 13.45 3.57 -8.60
N CYS A 183 13.48 4.51 -7.66
CA CYS A 183 12.30 4.90 -6.89
C CYS A 183 11.18 5.26 -7.87
N SER A 184 10.08 4.51 -7.84
CA SER A 184 8.89 4.84 -8.62
C SER A 184 8.42 6.24 -8.22
N PRO A 185 8.19 7.17 -9.15
CA PRO A 185 7.60 8.46 -8.82
C PRO A 185 6.17 8.27 -8.30
N PRO A 186 5.68 9.18 -7.44
CA PRO A 186 4.31 9.13 -6.94
C PRO A 186 3.28 9.25 -8.08
N PRO A 187 2.04 8.72 -7.92
CA PRO A 187 1.10 8.49 -9.02
C PRO A 187 0.43 9.75 -9.63
N TRP A 188 0.98 10.94 -9.41
CA TRP A 188 0.33 12.21 -9.80
C TRP A 188 1.27 13.17 -10.56
N LEU A 189 2.12 12.62 -11.42
CA LEU A 189 2.79 13.32 -12.53
C LEU A 189 2.61 12.52 -13.81
#